data_AF-A0A0Q3HUB4-F1
#
_entry.id   AF-A0A0Q3HUB4-F1
#
_cell.length_a   1.000
_cell.length_b   1.000
_cell.length_c   1.000
_cell.angle_alpha   90.00
_cell.angle_beta   90.00
_cell.angle_gamma   90.00
#
_symmetry.space_group_name_H-M   'P 1'
#
loop_
_entity.id
_entity.type
_entity.pdbx_description
1 polymer ?
#
loop_
_entity_poly.entity_id
_entity_poly.type
_entity_poly.pdbx_seq_one_letter_code
_entity_poly.pdbx_strand_id
1 'polypeptide(L)'
;MNELNLQLLNSDELNESEFESVLNGKKARGIYNPIQSVIRLHDDVHKALAKDDMSSDRILAFSTYMHETIHWWQHVGSHLGFITSISHPALAHLAHRDLNTLVKRNEKYKSIIEYDQQIFFQTGNNSNQEVNKILNYYHDIGYAKAFIADNGNINKIQNDKRFFLNVGHCFHMLWSTSVYVLSVSIDPDFHFLPKIKDWSEKFRQAEKEKAPGFVTDSGMTISELGTTAIYEGQARFNQLQYLSIATGDKYSYNDFAAMGMLESIYIEAFNLFLKYTGIDRPDNLNNSIIGLFLLICDIAINPVEGFPSDIMDYESFIICSDPGIRFTLLCSFISKDKDKWINAVQDYSRQEYIDLSEQLCEYIVCLPPWVGSAIVANWAEEHSSIQDLLQEESKMKFKPENLSIRLFTAKYIRFQEDKIKYPNVFCWIGKSMTGEVHKDLDLPLVEKLFNRHQALFIDVIGGEIRPTIFDDYHEENTMETFQTFYTFNTTYDMTFKWITEKGPFKYNYRWLTSKYSDEEMKDWVRNNFKATYSIFPEELKTFDGKSDNL
;
A
#
# COMPACT_ATOMS: atom_id res chain seq x y z
N MET A 1 16.03 -24.80 -26.09
CA MET A 1 16.38 -24.05 -24.87
C MET A 1 16.31 -22.59 -25.25
N ASN A 2 15.22 -21.93 -24.85
CA ASN A 2 14.77 -20.68 -25.48
C ASN A 2 15.42 -19.46 -24.81
N GLU A 3 15.86 -18.51 -25.62
CA GLU A 3 16.24 -17.17 -25.16
C GLU A 3 15.02 -16.45 -24.57
N LEU A 4 15.24 -15.60 -23.56
CA LEU A 4 14.20 -14.67 -23.10
C LEU A 4 13.80 -13.78 -24.26
N ASN A 5 12.50 -13.62 -24.44
CA ASN A 5 11.96 -12.71 -25.41
C ASN A 5 12.09 -11.27 -24.87
N LEU A 6 13.17 -10.60 -25.25
CA LEU A 6 13.48 -9.25 -24.77
C LEU A 6 12.40 -8.21 -25.14
N GLN A 7 11.55 -8.49 -26.14
CA GLN A 7 10.43 -7.61 -26.44
C GLN A 7 9.47 -7.53 -25.25
N LEU A 8 9.24 -8.64 -24.53
CA LEU A 8 8.41 -8.69 -23.33
C LEU A 8 9.06 -8.02 -22.10
N LEU A 9 10.31 -7.55 -22.20
CA LEU A 9 10.99 -6.73 -21.18
C LEU A 9 10.98 -5.24 -21.54
N ASN A 10 11.07 -4.91 -22.83
CA ASN A 10 11.15 -3.54 -23.28
C ASN A 10 9.79 -2.82 -23.16
N SER A 11 9.83 -1.67 -22.49
CA SER A 11 8.72 -0.73 -22.33
C SER A 11 8.54 0.18 -23.54
N ASP A 12 9.60 0.43 -24.31
CA ASP A 12 9.68 1.59 -25.21
C ASP A 12 8.78 1.54 -26.46
N GLU A 13 8.19 0.39 -26.79
CA GLU A 13 7.32 0.21 -27.97
C GLU A 13 5.81 0.39 -27.68
N LEU A 14 5.39 0.64 -26.43
CA LEU A 14 3.96 0.78 -26.12
C LEU A 14 3.40 2.12 -26.64
N ASN A 15 2.27 2.08 -27.36
CA ASN A 15 1.54 3.25 -27.84
C ASN A 15 0.72 3.87 -26.69
N GLU A 16 0.79 5.20 -26.55
CA GLU A 16 0.17 5.98 -25.46
C GLU A 16 -1.38 5.95 -25.43
N SER A 17 -2.04 5.38 -26.45
CA SER A 17 -3.49 5.50 -26.63
C SER A 17 -4.35 4.44 -25.94
N GLU A 18 -3.76 3.44 -25.28
CA GLU A 18 -4.53 2.35 -24.62
C GLU A 18 -4.51 2.39 -23.09
N PHE A 19 -3.81 3.36 -22.48
CA PHE A 19 -3.76 3.55 -21.03
C PHE A 19 -3.97 5.03 -20.68
N GLU A 20 -5.23 5.48 -20.61
CA GLU A 20 -5.55 6.76 -19.95
C GLU A 20 -5.43 6.62 -18.42
N SER A 21 -4.19 6.45 -17.95
CA SER A 21 -3.62 7.02 -16.72
C SER A 21 -2.20 6.48 -16.54
N VAL A 22 -1.29 6.99 -17.36
CA VAL A 22 0.15 6.89 -17.14
C VAL A 22 0.49 7.63 -15.83
N LEU A 23 0.56 6.89 -14.71
CA LEU A 23 1.18 7.37 -13.47
C LEU A 23 2.70 7.11 -13.60
N ASN A 24 3.46 8.20 -13.80
CA ASN A 24 4.94 8.29 -13.87
C ASN A 24 5.64 8.17 -15.23
N GLY A 25 4.94 8.35 -16.36
CA GLY A 25 5.59 8.50 -17.67
C GLY A 25 6.41 7.29 -18.16
N LYS A 26 6.27 6.12 -17.51
CA LYS A 26 6.94 4.88 -17.90
C LYS A 26 5.93 3.92 -18.54
N LYS A 27 6.33 3.34 -19.67
CA LYS A 27 5.57 2.34 -20.43
C LYS A 27 5.65 0.97 -19.73
N ALA A 28 5.12 0.84 -18.51
CA ALA A 28 5.20 -0.40 -17.73
C ALA A 28 4.29 -1.50 -18.31
N ARG A 29 4.74 -2.76 -18.26
CA ARG A 29 3.99 -3.95 -18.72
C ARG A 29 3.04 -4.52 -17.67
N GLY A 30 3.23 -4.12 -16.42
CA GLY A 30 2.37 -4.40 -15.28
C GLY A 30 2.34 -3.18 -14.38
N ILE A 31 1.23 -3.01 -13.65
CA ILE A 31 1.12 -2.06 -12.54
C ILE A 31 0.02 -2.51 -11.56
N TYR A 32 0.35 -2.60 -10.28
CA TYR A 32 -0.64 -2.61 -9.22
C TYR A 32 -1.06 -1.16 -8.89
N ASN A 33 -2.35 -0.86 -9.04
CA ASN A 33 -2.90 0.43 -8.65
C ASN A 33 -3.53 0.32 -7.25
N PRO A 34 -2.96 0.94 -6.19
CA PRO A 34 -3.47 0.82 -4.83
C PRO A 34 -4.83 1.49 -4.62
N ILE A 35 -5.14 2.57 -5.34
CA ILE A 35 -6.41 3.29 -5.21
C ILE A 35 -7.56 2.47 -5.81
N GLN A 36 -7.33 1.89 -6.99
CA GLN A 36 -8.29 1.01 -7.66
C GLN A 36 -8.26 -0.42 -7.11
N SER A 37 -7.19 -0.78 -6.40
CA SER A 37 -6.96 -2.11 -5.83
C SER A 37 -6.91 -3.23 -6.88
N VAL A 38 -6.30 -2.94 -8.03
CA VAL A 38 -6.30 -3.80 -9.21
C VAL A 38 -4.88 -4.00 -9.74
N ILE A 39 -4.56 -5.23 -10.15
CA ILE A 39 -3.39 -5.49 -11.00
C ILE A 39 -3.79 -5.25 -12.45
N ARG A 40 -3.03 -4.40 -13.14
CA ARG A 40 -3.19 -4.16 -14.58
C ARG A 40 -2.00 -4.71 -15.33
N LEU A 41 -2.25 -5.53 -16.35
CA LEU A 41 -1.21 -6.12 -17.19
C LEU A 41 -1.45 -5.74 -18.65
N HIS A 42 -0.35 -5.55 -19.37
CA HIS A 42 -0.42 -5.33 -20.80
C HIS A 42 -0.95 -6.58 -21.54
N ASP A 43 -1.60 -6.36 -22.68
CA ASP A 43 -2.29 -7.40 -23.47
C ASP A 43 -1.39 -8.60 -23.84
N ASP A 44 -0.11 -8.37 -24.11
CA ASP A 44 0.83 -9.45 -24.45
C ASP A 44 1.26 -10.28 -23.23
N VAL A 45 1.30 -9.69 -22.03
CA VAL A 45 1.49 -10.42 -20.77
C VAL A 45 0.30 -11.35 -20.55
N HIS A 46 -0.94 -10.85 -20.71
CA HIS A 46 -2.16 -11.67 -20.64
C HIS A 46 -2.11 -12.84 -21.63
N LYS A 47 -1.76 -12.57 -22.90
CA LYS A 47 -1.65 -13.61 -23.94
C LYS A 47 -0.57 -14.64 -23.62
N ALA A 48 0.55 -14.23 -23.04
CA ALA A 48 1.63 -15.13 -22.66
C ALA A 48 1.29 -15.98 -21.43
N LEU A 49 0.60 -15.41 -20.43
CA LEU A 49 0.11 -16.16 -19.26
C LEU A 49 -0.92 -17.23 -19.62
N ALA A 50 -1.73 -17.00 -20.65
CA ALA A 50 -2.75 -17.94 -21.12
C ALA A 50 -2.18 -19.16 -21.89
N LYS A 51 -0.88 -19.19 -22.19
CA LYS A 51 -0.24 -20.34 -22.87
C LYS A 51 -0.14 -21.52 -21.91
N ASP A 52 -0.50 -22.72 -22.37
CA ASP A 52 -0.42 -23.96 -21.59
C ASP A 52 0.94 -24.67 -21.72
N ASP A 53 2.03 -23.90 -21.77
CA ASP A 53 3.41 -24.41 -21.86
C ASP A 53 4.31 -23.72 -20.83
N MET A 54 5.55 -24.17 -20.65
CA MET A 54 6.58 -23.45 -19.87
C MET A 54 7.55 -22.72 -20.81
N SER A 55 7.00 -21.98 -21.77
CA SER A 55 7.81 -21.16 -22.69
C SER A 55 8.51 -20.00 -21.97
N SER A 56 9.59 -19.49 -22.58
CA SER A 56 10.29 -18.29 -22.08
C SER A 56 9.36 -17.08 -21.99
N ASP A 57 8.40 -16.94 -22.90
CA ASP A 57 7.36 -15.92 -22.84
C ASP A 57 6.50 -16.05 -21.58
N ARG A 58 6.04 -17.27 -21.25
CA ARG A 58 5.20 -17.48 -20.05
C ARG A 58 5.98 -17.27 -18.76
N ILE A 59 7.22 -17.74 -18.69
CA ILE A 59 8.11 -17.50 -17.53
C ILE A 59 8.26 -15.99 -17.29
N LEU A 60 8.52 -15.24 -18.36
CA LEU A 60 8.70 -13.79 -18.25
C LEU A 60 7.39 -13.07 -17.89
N ALA A 61 6.28 -13.44 -18.51
CA ALA A 61 4.97 -12.88 -18.20
C ALA A 61 4.53 -13.18 -16.76
N PHE A 62 4.80 -14.39 -16.27
CA PHE A 62 4.59 -14.77 -14.87
C PHE A 62 5.46 -13.95 -13.93
N SER A 63 6.73 -13.68 -14.29
CA SER A 63 7.59 -12.83 -13.47
C SER A 63 7.01 -11.41 -13.28
N THR A 64 6.40 -10.84 -14.33
CA THR A 64 5.72 -9.54 -14.26
C THR A 64 4.48 -9.62 -13.38
N TYR A 65 3.65 -10.65 -13.57
CA TYR A 65 2.48 -10.86 -12.71
C TYR A 65 2.85 -11.06 -11.23
N MET A 66 3.92 -11.81 -10.96
CA MET A 66 4.46 -12.02 -9.62
C MET A 66 4.94 -10.70 -9.01
N HIS A 67 5.64 -9.85 -9.78
CA HIS A 67 6.07 -8.52 -9.34
C HIS A 67 4.89 -7.67 -8.88
N GLU A 68 3.82 -7.58 -9.70
CA GLU A 68 2.62 -6.81 -9.33
C GLU A 68 1.85 -7.45 -8.16
N THR A 69 1.88 -8.78 -8.04
CA THR A 69 1.29 -9.49 -6.89
C THR A 69 2.05 -9.19 -5.60
N ILE A 70 3.38 -9.02 -5.65
CA ILE A 70 4.16 -8.59 -4.49
C ILE A 70 3.76 -7.16 -4.08
N HIS A 71 3.49 -6.25 -5.02
CA HIS A 71 2.96 -4.92 -4.68
C HIS A 71 1.59 -5.00 -3.98
N TRP A 72 0.70 -5.87 -4.45
CA TRP A 72 -0.54 -6.17 -3.72
C TRP A 72 -0.28 -6.66 -2.29
N TRP A 73 0.67 -7.59 -2.10
CA TRP A 73 1.05 -8.08 -0.76
C TRP A 73 1.66 -6.98 0.11
N GLN A 74 2.47 -6.11 -0.46
CA GLN A 74 3.01 -4.96 0.26
C GLN A 74 1.88 -4.05 0.74
N HIS A 75 0.87 -3.78 -0.09
CA HIS A 75 -0.23 -2.87 0.24
C HIS A 75 -1.32 -3.46 1.15
N VAL A 76 -1.61 -4.75 1.06
CA VAL A 76 -2.71 -5.38 1.85
C VAL A 76 -2.20 -6.34 2.90
N GLY A 77 -1.01 -6.91 2.72
CA GLY A 77 -0.40 -7.88 3.61
C GLY A 77 0.68 -7.32 4.54
N SER A 78 1.28 -6.16 4.29
CA SER A 78 2.21 -5.55 5.25
C SER A 78 1.49 -4.65 6.26
N HIS A 79 2.02 -4.49 7.47
CA HIS A 79 1.40 -3.64 8.50
C HIS A 79 1.29 -2.17 8.05
N LEU A 80 2.37 -1.60 7.48
CA LEU A 80 2.36 -0.23 6.98
C LEU A 80 1.47 -0.08 5.75
N GLY A 81 1.58 -1.02 4.81
CA GLY A 81 0.76 -1.01 3.59
C GLY A 81 -0.72 -1.06 3.94
N PHE A 82 -1.12 -1.93 4.87
CA PHE A 82 -2.51 -2.04 5.28
C PHE A 82 -3.03 -0.73 5.88
N ILE A 83 -2.30 -0.12 6.82
CA ILE A 83 -2.64 1.18 7.43
C ILE A 83 -2.75 2.29 6.38
N THR A 84 -1.85 2.33 5.41
CA THR A 84 -1.86 3.35 4.35
C THR A 84 -2.94 3.09 3.30
N SER A 85 -3.28 1.83 3.01
CA SER A 85 -4.35 1.44 2.09
C SER A 85 -5.73 1.84 2.62
N ILE A 86 -5.99 1.63 3.92
CA ILE A 86 -7.27 2.02 4.54
C ILE A 86 -7.37 3.50 4.89
N SER A 87 -6.27 4.27 4.80
CA SER A 87 -6.29 5.71 5.09
C SER A 87 -7.19 6.51 4.13
N HIS A 88 -7.31 6.06 2.88
CA HIS A 88 -8.17 6.71 1.88
C HIS A 88 -9.67 6.59 2.23
N PRO A 89 -10.21 5.37 2.48
CA PRO A 89 -11.57 5.28 3.00
C PRO A 89 -11.72 5.96 4.37
N ALA A 90 -10.71 5.88 5.26
CA ALA A 90 -10.77 6.56 6.56
C ALA A 90 -11.01 8.07 6.43
N LEU A 91 -10.33 8.75 5.49
CA LEU A 91 -10.57 10.17 5.22
C LEU A 91 -12.02 10.45 4.83
N ALA A 92 -12.61 9.64 3.94
CA ALA A 92 -14.00 9.80 3.53
C ALA A 92 -14.97 9.60 4.70
N HIS A 93 -14.74 8.60 5.55
CA HIS A 93 -15.52 8.36 6.78
C HIS A 93 -15.47 9.54 7.75
N LEU A 94 -14.29 10.12 7.95
CA LEU A 94 -14.11 11.28 8.83
C LEU A 94 -14.75 12.55 8.27
N ALA A 95 -14.60 12.79 6.97
CA ALA A 95 -15.18 13.96 6.32
C ALA A 95 -16.70 13.89 6.22
N HIS A 96 -17.29 12.67 6.23
CA HIS A 96 -18.71 12.45 5.96
C HIS A 96 -19.66 13.32 6.80
N ARG A 97 -19.47 13.34 8.13
CA ARG A 97 -20.33 14.14 9.03
C ARG A 97 -20.21 15.63 8.75
N ASP A 98 -18.99 16.11 8.55
CA ASP A 98 -18.71 17.53 8.41
C ASP A 98 -19.18 18.03 7.04
N LEU A 99 -19.01 17.25 5.96
CA LEU A 99 -19.58 17.51 4.63
C LEU A 99 -21.12 17.57 4.67
N ASN A 100 -21.77 16.60 5.34
CA ASN A 100 -23.22 16.62 5.51
C ASN A 100 -23.72 17.82 6.32
N THR A 101 -22.91 18.30 7.28
CA THR A 101 -23.22 19.52 8.03
C THR A 101 -23.19 20.75 7.13
N LEU A 102 -22.18 20.88 6.25
CA LEU A 102 -22.10 21.96 5.27
C LEU A 102 -23.32 21.95 4.33
N VAL A 103 -23.71 20.78 3.81
CA VAL A 103 -24.91 20.62 2.96
C VAL A 103 -26.17 21.10 3.68
N LYS A 104 -26.36 20.72 4.95
CA LYS A 104 -27.52 21.14 5.77
C LYS A 104 -27.54 22.64 6.05
N ARG A 105 -26.38 23.30 6.11
CA ARG A 105 -26.26 24.76 6.23
C ARG A 105 -26.36 25.50 4.90
N ASN A 106 -26.62 24.78 3.80
CA ASN A 106 -26.66 25.31 2.44
C ASN A 106 -25.29 25.85 1.96
N GLU A 107 -24.20 25.41 2.57
CA GLU A 107 -22.80 25.70 2.20
C GLU A 107 -22.32 24.65 1.17
N LYS A 108 -23.01 24.61 0.03
CA LYS A 108 -22.88 23.56 -0.99
C LYS A 108 -21.84 23.95 -2.05
N TYR A 109 -20.55 23.90 -1.69
CA TYR A 109 -19.46 24.32 -2.58
C TYR A 109 -18.46 23.21 -2.89
N LYS A 110 -17.89 23.24 -4.11
CA LYS A 110 -16.74 22.44 -4.55
C LYS A 110 -15.70 23.36 -5.23
N SER A 111 -14.41 23.21 -4.97
CA SER A 111 -13.81 22.32 -3.95
C SER A 111 -13.91 22.89 -2.53
N ILE A 112 -13.76 22.05 -1.50
CA ILE A 112 -13.62 22.53 -0.11
C ILE A 112 -12.37 23.41 0.04
N ILE A 113 -11.27 23.07 -0.64
CA ILE A 113 -10.06 23.92 -0.70
C ILE A 113 -10.35 25.32 -1.25
N GLU A 114 -11.11 25.41 -2.35
CA GLU A 114 -11.46 26.72 -2.91
C GLU A 114 -12.45 27.48 -2.04
N TYR A 115 -13.43 26.78 -1.45
CA TYR A 115 -14.40 27.40 -0.57
C TYR A 115 -13.74 28.07 0.63
N ASP A 116 -12.81 27.35 1.24
CA ASP A 116 -11.96 27.83 2.30
C ASP A 116 -11.15 29.08 1.89
N GLN A 117 -10.51 29.07 0.71
CA GLN A 117 -9.78 30.22 0.18
C GLN A 117 -10.68 31.45 -0.03
N GLN A 118 -11.92 31.24 -0.50
CA GLN A 118 -12.87 32.32 -0.69
C GLN A 118 -13.35 32.92 0.63
N ILE A 119 -13.64 32.08 1.65
CA ILE A 119 -13.96 32.56 3.00
C ILE A 119 -12.81 33.41 3.55
N PHE A 120 -11.58 32.94 3.41
CA PHE A 120 -10.41 33.67 3.86
C PHE A 120 -10.29 35.03 3.16
N PHE A 121 -10.42 35.05 1.84
CA PHE A 121 -10.33 36.27 1.04
C PHE A 121 -11.38 37.32 1.45
N GLN A 122 -12.60 36.88 1.75
CA GLN A 122 -13.70 37.77 2.10
C GLN A 122 -13.65 38.28 3.55
N THR A 123 -13.25 37.42 4.48
CA THR A 123 -13.39 37.68 5.93
C THR A 123 -12.06 37.94 6.64
N GLY A 124 -10.93 37.63 5.99
CA GLY A 124 -9.61 37.61 6.59
C GLY A 124 -9.41 36.51 7.64
N ASN A 125 -10.36 35.59 7.81
CA ASN A 125 -10.33 34.55 8.85
C ASN A 125 -10.89 33.21 8.35
N ASN A 126 -10.34 32.09 8.83
CA ASN A 126 -10.81 30.75 8.53
C ASN A 126 -11.65 30.21 9.69
N SER A 127 -12.84 30.78 9.93
CA SER A 127 -13.66 30.43 11.09
C SER A 127 -14.60 29.23 10.87
N ASN A 128 -14.64 28.64 9.67
CA ASN A 128 -15.51 27.50 9.38
C ASN A 128 -14.91 26.21 9.96
N GLN A 129 -15.50 25.72 11.06
CA GLN A 129 -14.97 24.61 11.83
C GLN A 129 -14.97 23.29 11.04
N GLU A 130 -16.03 23.02 10.27
CA GLU A 130 -16.18 21.81 9.46
C GLU A 130 -15.15 21.79 8.34
N VAL A 131 -14.99 22.90 7.63
CA VAL A 131 -13.97 23.07 6.58
C VAL A 131 -12.57 22.86 7.15
N ASN A 132 -12.24 23.49 8.28
CA ASN A 132 -10.94 23.33 8.93
C ASN A 132 -10.65 21.87 9.30
N LYS A 133 -11.64 21.14 9.85
CA LYS A 133 -11.48 19.72 10.19
C LYS A 133 -11.20 18.87 8.95
N ILE A 134 -12.01 19.04 7.90
CA ILE A 134 -11.87 18.28 6.64
C ILE A 134 -10.48 18.51 6.04
N LEU A 135 -10.04 19.77 5.96
CA LEU A 135 -8.77 20.12 5.36
C LEU A 135 -7.58 19.66 6.22
N ASN A 136 -7.64 19.78 7.55
CA ASN A 136 -6.59 19.26 8.43
C ASN A 136 -6.45 17.73 8.26
N TYR A 137 -7.55 16.97 8.30
CA TYR A 137 -7.47 15.51 8.06
C TYR A 137 -6.88 15.18 6.69
N TYR A 138 -7.31 15.88 5.64
CA TYR A 138 -6.79 15.68 4.29
C TYR A 138 -5.28 15.94 4.22
N HIS A 139 -4.83 17.08 4.74
CA HIS A 139 -3.43 17.49 4.71
C HIS A 139 -2.56 16.62 5.60
N ASP A 140 -2.96 16.32 6.84
CA ASP A 140 -2.17 15.51 7.77
C ASP A 140 -1.95 14.08 7.26
N ILE A 141 -3.01 13.42 6.79
CA ILE A 141 -2.92 12.07 6.18
C ILE A 141 -2.08 12.12 4.90
N GLY A 142 -2.31 13.14 4.06
CA GLY A 142 -1.56 13.33 2.81
C GLY A 142 -0.06 13.56 3.04
N TYR A 143 0.29 14.39 4.02
CA TYR A 143 1.66 14.68 4.39
C TYR A 143 2.34 13.46 5.00
N ALA A 144 1.69 12.75 5.93
CA ALA A 144 2.24 11.51 6.48
C ALA A 144 2.59 10.51 5.38
N LYS A 145 1.67 10.28 4.44
CA LYS A 145 1.90 9.41 3.28
C LYS A 145 3.03 9.91 2.39
N ALA A 146 3.17 11.23 2.21
CA ALA A 146 4.28 11.79 1.44
C ALA A 146 5.63 11.52 2.12
N PHE A 147 5.75 11.80 3.44
CA PHE A 147 6.96 11.47 4.22
C PHE A 147 7.30 9.98 4.13
N ILE A 148 6.30 9.10 4.21
CA ILE A 148 6.49 7.65 4.13
C ILE A 148 6.90 7.21 2.72
N ALA A 149 6.31 7.78 1.67
CA ALA A 149 6.46 7.31 0.29
C ALA A 149 7.76 7.80 -0.37
N ASP A 150 8.01 9.11 -0.32
CA ASP A 150 9.17 9.76 -0.95
C ASP A 150 9.50 11.10 -0.27
N ASN A 151 10.77 11.28 0.05
CA ASN A 151 11.29 12.44 0.76
C ASN A 151 11.53 13.66 -0.16
N GLY A 152 11.33 13.53 -1.48
CA GLY A 152 11.56 14.60 -2.46
C GLY A 152 10.73 15.88 -2.27
N ASN A 153 9.54 15.81 -1.65
CA ASN A 153 8.64 16.97 -1.48
C ASN A 153 8.61 17.56 -0.06
N ILE A 154 9.46 17.11 0.85
CA ILE A 154 9.41 17.50 2.28
C ILE A 154 9.52 19.02 2.48
N ASN A 155 10.41 19.68 1.75
CA ASN A 155 10.59 21.13 1.86
C ASN A 155 9.30 21.90 1.52
N LYS A 156 8.47 21.40 0.60
CA LYS A 156 7.19 22.05 0.28
C LYS A 156 6.20 21.90 1.44
N ILE A 157 6.16 20.71 2.04
CA ILE A 157 5.28 20.41 3.18
C ILE A 157 5.68 21.24 4.40
N GLN A 158 6.96 21.29 4.75
CA GLN A 158 7.47 22.04 5.90
C GLN A 158 7.22 23.56 5.81
N ASN A 159 7.09 24.08 4.59
CA ASN A 159 6.78 25.48 4.32
C ASN A 159 5.28 25.78 4.31
N ASP A 160 4.41 24.76 4.33
CA ASP A 160 2.97 24.94 4.47
C ASP A 160 2.58 25.24 5.92
N LYS A 161 2.85 26.48 6.37
CA LYS A 161 2.56 26.91 7.74
C LYS A 161 1.07 26.95 8.09
N ARG A 162 0.19 26.70 7.12
CA ARG A 162 -1.24 26.68 7.34
C ARG A 162 -1.70 25.33 7.87
N PHE A 163 -1.24 24.25 7.27
CA PHE A 163 -1.71 22.90 7.58
C PHE A 163 -0.66 22.00 8.19
N PHE A 164 0.63 22.25 7.94
CA PHE A 164 1.69 21.42 8.50
C PHE A 164 2.10 21.89 9.90
N LEU A 165 1.86 21.05 10.90
CA LEU A 165 2.33 21.27 12.27
C LEU A 165 3.73 20.66 12.48
N ASN A 166 3.82 19.33 12.41
CA ASN A 166 5.05 18.55 12.51
C ASN A 166 4.77 17.12 12.02
N VAL A 167 5.82 16.33 11.78
CA VAL A 167 5.70 14.98 11.21
C VAL A 167 5.03 14.02 12.19
N GLY A 168 5.36 14.13 13.47
CA GLY A 168 4.73 13.34 14.53
C GLY A 168 3.21 13.52 14.58
N HIS A 169 2.71 14.73 14.36
CA HIS A 169 1.28 15.01 14.24
C HIS A 169 0.68 14.31 13.03
N CYS A 170 1.31 14.43 11.85
CA CYS A 170 0.83 13.76 10.64
C CYS A 170 0.79 12.23 10.83
N PHE A 171 1.81 11.63 11.44
CA PHE A 171 1.86 10.19 11.75
C PHE A 171 0.76 9.78 12.74
N HIS A 172 0.57 10.55 13.82
CA HIS A 172 -0.53 10.34 14.76
C HIS A 172 -1.88 10.35 14.04
N MET A 173 -2.11 11.32 13.15
CA MET A 173 -3.35 11.40 12.39
C MET A 173 -3.52 10.22 11.43
N LEU A 174 -2.49 9.84 10.66
CA LEU A 174 -2.58 8.69 9.77
C LEU A 174 -2.92 7.39 10.52
N TRP A 175 -2.18 7.05 11.58
CA TRP A 175 -2.44 5.81 12.32
C TRP A 175 -3.77 5.83 13.07
N SER A 176 -4.08 6.91 13.80
CA SER A 176 -5.29 6.97 14.61
C SER A 176 -6.56 6.88 13.76
N THR A 177 -6.57 7.55 12.60
CA THR A 177 -7.72 7.54 11.69
C THR A 177 -7.91 6.20 11.00
N SER A 178 -6.82 5.57 10.57
CA SER A 178 -6.85 4.22 10.01
C SER A 178 -7.32 3.18 11.05
N VAL A 179 -6.80 3.21 12.28
CA VAL A 179 -7.24 2.27 13.33
C VAL A 179 -8.69 2.55 13.78
N TYR A 180 -9.11 3.82 13.80
CA TYR A 180 -10.50 4.18 14.10
C TYR A 180 -11.49 3.57 13.10
N VAL A 181 -11.17 3.60 11.80
CA VAL A 181 -12.09 3.04 10.79
C VAL A 181 -12.19 1.51 10.88
N LEU A 182 -11.12 0.85 11.34
CA LEU A 182 -11.15 -0.57 11.68
C LEU A 182 -12.02 -0.82 12.91
N SER A 183 -11.84 -0.02 13.96
CA SER A 183 -12.56 -0.21 15.22
C SER A 183 -14.07 -0.14 15.02
N VAL A 184 -14.57 0.87 14.29
CA VAL A 184 -16.01 0.98 13.99
C VAL A 184 -16.55 -0.18 13.15
N SER A 185 -15.68 -0.93 12.47
CA SER A 185 -16.07 -2.04 11.59
C SER A 185 -16.00 -3.41 12.28
N ILE A 186 -15.02 -3.63 13.16
CA ILE A 186 -14.71 -4.97 13.70
C ILE A 186 -14.41 -5.01 15.21
N ASP A 187 -14.13 -3.88 15.85
CA ASP A 187 -13.81 -3.80 17.28
C ASP A 187 -14.21 -2.44 17.90
N PRO A 188 -15.52 -2.15 18.05
CA PRO A 188 -15.98 -0.81 18.44
C PRO A 188 -15.48 -0.36 19.83
N ASP A 189 -15.19 -1.33 20.70
CA ASP A 189 -14.80 -1.11 22.10
C ASP A 189 -13.29 -1.22 22.35
N PHE A 190 -12.49 -1.46 21.29
CA PHE A 190 -11.03 -1.62 21.38
C PHE A 190 -10.62 -2.74 22.35
N HIS A 191 -11.22 -3.92 22.19
CA HIS A 191 -10.84 -5.11 22.94
C HIS A 191 -9.47 -5.66 22.51
N PHE A 192 -9.14 -5.53 21.21
CA PHE A 192 -7.89 -6.08 20.66
C PHE A 192 -7.15 -5.13 19.72
N LEU A 193 -7.83 -4.15 19.13
CA LEU A 193 -7.15 -3.08 18.40
C LEU A 193 -6.46 -2.10 19.37
N PRO A 194 -5.36 -1.45 18.94
CA PRO A 194 -4.66 -0.46 19.75
C PRO A 194 -5.59 0.65 20.26
N LYS A 195 -5.43 1.05 21.53
CA LYS A 195 -6.35 1.98 22.20
C LYS A 195 -6.07 3.44 21.82
N ILE A 196 -6.49 3.83 20.62
CA ILE A 196 -6.21 5.15 20.06
C ILE A 196 -6.78 6.32 20.88
N LYS A 197 -7.77 6.07 21.75
CA LYS A 197 -8.35 7.09 22.64
C LYS A 197 -7.31 7.67 23.61
N ASP A 198 -6.28 6.89 23.95
CA ASP A 198 -5.24 7.29 24.90
C ASP A 198 -4.06 7.99 24.21
N TRP A 199 -3.99 7.96 22.87
CA TRP A 199 -2.82 8.43 22.11
C TRP A 199 -2.68 9.95 22.11
N SER A 200 -3.79 10.68 22.04
CA SER A 200 -3.78 12.14 21.91
C SER A 200 -3.08 12.84 23.09
N GLU A 201 -3.15 12.30 24.30
CA GLU A 201 -2.42 12.87 25.44
C GLU A 201 -0.92 12.55 25.38
N LYS A 202 -0.58 11.31 25.02
CA LYS A 202 0.82 10.86 24.93
C LYS A 202 1.59 11.51 23.78
N PHE A 203 0.99 11.69 22.61
CA PHE A 203 1.61 12.46 21.53
C PHE A 203 1.78 13.96 21.88
N ARG A 204 0.82 14.54 22.62
CA ARG A 204 0.99 15.91 23.16
C ARG A 204 2.11 16.00 24.19
N GLN A 205 2.39 14.91 24.91
CA GLN A 205 3.53 14.85 25.82
C GLN A 205 4.85 14.86 25.03
N ALA A 206 5.00 14.01 24.01
CA ALA A 206 6.18 14.00 23.13
C ALA A 206 6.43 15.38 22.47
N GLU A 207 5.37 16.09 22.07
CA GLU A 207 5.45 17.47 21.57
C GLU A 207 5.98 18.45 22.65
N LYS A 208 5.47 18.37 23.89
CA LYS A 208 5.93 19.21 25.01
C LYS A 208 7.39 18.95 25.38
N GLU A 209 7.80 17.69 25.33
CA GLU A 209 9.18 17.24 25.59
C GLU A 209 10.11 17.57 24.41
N LYS A 210 9.56 18.03 23.29
CA LYS A 210 10.29 18.40 22.07
C LYS A 210 11.05 17.23 21.46
N ALA A 211 10.44 16.04 21.51
CA ALA A 211 10.98 14.86 20.85
C ALA A 211 11.24 15.16 19.35
N PRO A 212 12.32 14.62 18.75
CA PRO A 212 12.63 14.84 17.34
C PRO A 212 11.45 14.50 16.42
N GLY A 213 11.09 15.41 15.51
CA GLY A 213 9.96 15.25 14.59
C GLY A 213 8.58 15.64 15.17
N PHE A 214 8.49 15.93 16.48
CA PHE A 214 7.28 16.43 17.15
C PHE A 214 7.26 17.95 17.35
N VAL A 215 8.21 18.67 16.75
CA VAL A 215 8.24 20.15 16.76
C VAL A 215 8.53 20.65 15.35
N THR A 216 7.86 21.72 14.93
CA THR A 216 7.95 22.27 13.56
C THR A 216 9.38 22.55 13.09
N ASP A 217 10.24 23.03 14.01
CA ASP A 217 11.64 23.38 13.73
C ASP A 217 12.63 22.36 14.31
N SER A 218 12.16 21.22 14.84
CA SER A 218 13.07 20.14 15.25
C SER A 218 13.69 19.54 13.99
N GLY A 219 15.03 19.52 13.93
CA GLY A 219 15.75 18.86 12.86
C GLY A 219 15.38 17.37 12.85
N MET A 220 14.46 16.99 11.98
CA MET A 220 14.08 15.60 11.80
C MET A 220 15.09 14.94 10.86
N THR A 221 15.58 13.77 11.22
CA THR A 221 16.32 12.91 10.30
C THR A 221 15.38 12.47 9.20
N ILE A 222 15.51 13.07 8.02
CA ILE A 222 14.83 12.63 6.81
C ILE A 222 15.62 11.44 6.27
N SER A 223 14.94 10.31 6.03
CA SER A 223 15.56 9.14 5.42
C SER A 223 16.08 9.47 4.00
N GLU A 224 17.17 8.83 3.57
CA GLU A 224 17.61 8.92 2.16
C GLU A 224 16.67 8.12 1.22
N LEU A 225 15.78 7.30 1.79
CA LEU A 225 14.91 6.35 1.08
C LEU A 225 13.46 6.44 1.58
N GLY A 226 12.49 6.30 0.68
CA GLY A 226 11.08 6.15 1.01
C GLY A 226 10.54 4.74 0.72
N THR A 227 9.30 4.48 1.13
CA THR A 227 8.61 3.19 0.94
C THR A 227 8.55 2.79 -0.52
N THR A 228 8.38 3.73 -1.44
CA THR A 228 8.30 3.43 -2.88
C THR A 228 9.55 2.69 -3.37
N ALA A 229 10.74 3.17 -3.00
CA ALA A 229 11.98 2.52 -3.39
C ALA A 229 12.17 1.15 -2.72
N ILE A 230 11.73 0.99 -1.46
CA ILE A 230 11.78 -0.29 -0.73
C ILE A 230 10.83 -1.32 -1.39
N TYR A 231 9.60 -0.90 -1.72
CA TYR A 231 8.61 -1.73 -2.39
C TYR A 231 9.10 -2.23 -3.74
N GLU A 232 9.59 -1.31 -4.57
CA GLU A 232 10.14 -1.60 -5.89
C GLU A 232 11.38 -2.51 -5.82
N GLY A 233 12.28 -2.23 -4.88
CA GLY A 233 13.45 -3.07 -4.64
C GLY A 233 13.08 -4.49 -4.22
N GLN A 234 12.15 -4.65 -3.28
CA GLN A 234 11.70 -5.97 -2.82
C GLN A 234 11.01 -6.77 -3.94
N ALA A 235 10.10 -6.14 -4.69
CA ALA A 235 9.39 -6.78 -5.79
C ALA A 235 10.33 -7.12 -6.95
N ARG A 236 11.24 -6.20 -7.32
CA ARG A 236 12.20 -6.42 -8.39
C ARG A 236 13.19 -7.52 -8.07
N PHE A 237 13.78 -7.54 -6.88
CA PHE A 237 14.79 -8.56 -6.57
C PHE A 237 14.18 -9.95 -6.40
N ASN A 238 12.93 -10.07 -5.92
CA ASN A 238 12.20 -11.35 -5.99
C ASN A 238 11.94 -11.76 -7.45
N GLN A 239 11.53 -10.84 -8.32
CA GLN A 239 11.35 -11.12 -9.75
C GLN A 239 12.64 -11.60 -10.42
N LEU A 240 13.75 -10.92 -10.15
CA LEU A 240 15.05 -11.27 -10.72
C LEU A 240 15.58 -12.60 -10.19
N GLN A 241 15.37 -12.90 -8.89
CA GLN A 241 15.71 -14.19 -8.31
C GLN A 241 14.92 -15.33 -8.97
N TYR A 242 13.61 -15.15 -9.18
CA TYR A 242 12.78 -16.10 -9.93
C TYR A 242 13.30 -16.30 -11.36
N LEU A 243 13.54 -15.22 -12.10
CA LEU A 243 13.98 -15.29 -13.49
C LEU A 243 15.37 -15.96 -13.63
N SER A 244 16.31 -15.64 -12.73
CA SER A 244 17.64 -16.28 -12.71
C SER A 244 17.49 -17.80 -12.62
N ILE A 245 16.76 -18.27 -11.59
CA ILE A 245 16.63 -19.71 -11.33
C ILE A 245 15.78 -20.40 -12.40
N ALA A 246 14.64 -19.81 -12.79
CA ALA A 246 13.74 -20.38 -13.80
C ALA A 246 14.39 -20.50 -15.19
N THR A 247 15.43 -19.71 -15.46
CA THR A 247 16.24 -19.80 -16.69
C THR A 247 17.51 -20.63 -16.53
N GLY A 248 17.71 -21.31 -15.39
CA GLY A 248 18.88 -22.14 -15.10
C GLY A 248 20.16 -21.33 -14.94
N ASP A 249 20.06 -20.15 -14.30
CA ASP A 249 21.15 -19.18 -14.09
C ASP A 249 21.86 -18.75 -15.38
N LYS A 250 21.12 -18.76 -16.50
CA LYS A 250 21.63 -18.33 -17.81
C LYS A 250 22.00 -16.84 -17.83
N TYR A 251 21.31 -16.02 -17.04
CA TYR A 251 21.46 -14.57 -17.02
C TYR A 251 22.05 -14.12 -15.68
N SER A 252 23.15 -13.38 -15.75
CA SER A 252 23.81 -12.76 -14.61
C SER A 252 23.14 -11.45 -14.20
N TYR A 253 23.57 -10.88 -13.07
CA TYR A 253 23.19 -9.53 -12.66
C TYR A 253 23.41 -8.49 -13.77
N ASN A 254 24.56 -8.56 -14.46
CA ASN A 254 24.91 -7.62 -15.52
C ASN A 254 24.04 -7.78 -16.77
N ASP A 255 23.58 -9.01 -17.06
CA ASP A 255 22.67 -9.24 -18.18
C ASP A 255 21.32 -8.59 -17.92
N PHE A 256 20.76 -8.76 -16.71
CA PHE A 256 19.51 -8.11 -16.33
C PHE A 256 19.64 -6.58 -16.27
N ALA A 257 20.80 -6.06 -15.88
CA ALA A 257 21.08 -4.64 -15.94
C ALA A 257 21.11 -4.12 -17.39
N ALA A 258 21.75 -4.86 -18.30
CA ALA A 258 21.75 -4.54 -19.73
C ALA A 258 20.36 -4.64 -20.38
N MET A 259 19.44 -5.39 -19.78
CA MET A 259 18.02 -5.46 -20.17
C MET A 259 17.15 -4.36 -19.56
N GLY A 260 17.73 -3.41 -18.82
CA GLY A 260 16.98 -2.29 -18.20
C GLY A 260 16.18 -2.67 -16.96
N MET A 261 16.34 -3.88 -16.41
CA MET A 261 15.58 -4.33 -15.23
C MET A 261 16.12 -3.79 -13.89
N LEU A 262 17.29 -3.15 -13.92
CA LEU A 262 18.03 -2.67 -12.74
C LEU A 262 18.35 -1.16 -12.85
N GLU A 263 17.33 -0.36 -13.21
CA GLU A 263 17.47 1.08 -13.41
C GLU A 263 16.56 1.90 -12.48
N SER A 264 16.96 3.14 -12.19
CA SER A 264 16.13 4.13 -11.47
C SER A 264 15.63 3.58 -10.13
N ILE A 265 14.33 3.68 -9.85
CA ILE A 265 13.69 3.30 -8.57
C ILE A 265 13.88 1.82 -8.22
N TYR A 266 14.05 0.93 -9.21
CA TYR A 266 14.12 -0.51 -9.02
C TYR A 266 15.41 -0.99 -8.33
N ILE A 267 16.47 -0.18 -8.37
CA ILE A 267 17.78 -0.50 -7.78
C ILE A 267 18.14 0.42 -6.60
N GLU A 268 17.37 1.48 -6.38
CA GLU A 268 17.69 2.54 -5.41
C GLU A 268 17.91 1.99 -3.99
N ALA A 269 16.94 1.22 -3.47
CA ALA A 269 17.05 0.61 -2.15
C ALA A 269 18.24 -0.36 -2.05
N PHE A 270 18.50 -1.16 -3.10
CA PHE A 270 19.61 -2.11 -3.09
C PHE A 270 20.98 -1.41 -3.12
N ASN A 271 21.13 -0.36 -3.92
CA ASN A 271 22.35 0.45 -3.92
C ASN A 271 22.59 1.11 -2.57
N LEU A 272 21.52 1.59 -1.91
CA LEU A 272 21.60 2.17 -0.59
C LEU A 272 22.00 1.11 0.46
N PHE A 273 21.44 -0.09 0.38
CA PHE A 273 21.83 -1.23 1.20
C PHE A 273 23.33 -1.53 1.06
N LEU A 274 23.86 -1.66 -0.17
CA LEU A 274 25.29 -1.90 -0.39
C LEU A 274 26.15 -0.74 0.15
N LYS A 275 25.72 0.51 -0.06
CA LYS A 275 26.41 1.71 0.43
C LYS A 275 26.52 1.72 1.96
N TYR A 276 25.42 1.47 2.68
CA TYR A 276 25.42 1.52 4.15
C TYR A 276 26.09 0.31 4.79
N THR A 277 25.91 -0.88 4.22
CA THR A 277 26.49 -2.12 4.77
C THR A 277 27.98 -2.27 4.44
N GLY A 278 28.44 -1.67 3.34
CA GLY A 278 29.80 -1.87 2.83
C GLY A 278 30.05 -3.29 2.31
N ILE A 279 28.96 -4.02 2.00
CA ILE A 279 29.01 -5.35 1.37
C ILE A 279 29.18 -5.15 -0.14
N ASP A 280 30.05 -5.97 -0.75
CA ASP A 280 30.24 -5.95 -2.19
C ASP A 280 29.00 -6.49 -2.91
N ARG A 281 28.72 -5.92 -4.08
CA ARG A 281 27.61 -6.40 -4.91
C ARG A 281 27.86 -7.86 -5.31
N PRO A 282 26.88 -8.77 -5.13
CA PRO A 282 27.04 -10.15 -5.55
C PRO A 282 26.96 -10.28 -7.08
N ASP A 283 27.72 -11.21 -7.64
CA ASP A 283 27.75 -11.50 -9.08
C ASP A 283 26.50 -12.25 -9.58
N ASN A 284 25.81 -12.96 -8.67
CA ASN A 284 24.61 -13.76 -8.97
C ASN A 284 23.42 -13.33 -8.10
N LEU A 285 22.22 -13.59 -8.61
CA LEU A 285 20.95 -13.21 -7.97
C LEU A 285 20.43 -14.25 -6.97
N ASN A 286 21.05 -15.44 -6.92
CA ASN A 286 20.76 -16.52 -5.97
C ASN A 286 21.77 -16.50 -4.81
N ASN A 287 22.18 -15.30 -4.37
CA ASN A 287 23.19 -15.09 -3.34
C ASN A 287 22.56 -14.76 -1.98
N SER A 288 23.21 -15.17 -0.88
CA SER A 288 22.80 -14.85 0.50
C SER A 288 22.58 -13.34 0.73
N ILE A 289 23.37 -12.49 0.11
CA ILE A 289 23.25 -11.02 0.16
C ILE A 289 21.89 -10.55 -0.40
N ILE A 290 21.37 -11.19 -1.44
CA ILE A 290 20.04 -10.89 -1.98
C ILE A 290 18.96 -11.31 -0.98
N GLY A 291 19.11 -12.49 -0.37
CA GLY A 291 18.23 -12.95 0.71
C GLY A 291 18.19 -11.98 1.89
N LEU A 292 19.36 -11.49 2.32
CA LEU A 292 19.48 -10.51 3.40
C LEU A 292 18.83 -9.17 3.04
N PHE A 293 19.05 -8.66 1.82
CA PHE A 293 18.39 -7.44 1.35
C PHE A 293 16.86 -7.55 1.38
N LEU A 294 16.31 -8.66 0.86
CA LEU A 294 14.87 -8.90 0.86
C LEU A 294 14.29 -9.00 2.28
N LEU A 295 15.04 -9.58 3.22
CA LEU A 295 14.67 -9.63 4.64
C LEU A 295 14.60 -8.23 5.26
N ILE A 296 15.59 -7.38 4.99
CA ILE A 296 15.60 -5.99 5.49
C ILE A 296 14.41 -5.21 4.94
N CYS A 297 14.09 -5.37 3.65
CA CYS A 297 12.90 -4.77 3.06
C CYS A 297 11.62 -5.24 3.76
N ASP A 298 11.46 -6.55 4.00
CA ASP A 298 10.27 -7.07 4.69
C ASP A 298 10.16 -6.55 6.13
N ILE A 299 11.27 -6.51 6.88
CA ILE A 299 11.28 -5.96 8.24
C ILE A 299 10.87 -4.48 8.21
N ALA A 300 11.49 -3.69 7.34
CA ALA A 300 11.28 -2.24 7.26
C ALA A 300 9.82 -1.85 7.01
N ILE A 301 9.09 -2.62 6.19
CA ILE A 301 7.68 -2.32 5.83
C ILE A 301 6.65 -2.91 6.81
N ASN A 302 7.08 -3.72 7.78
CA ASN A 302 6.21 -4.32 8.79
C ASN A 302 6.53 -3.75 10.20
N PRO A 303 6.23 -2.46 10.47
CA PRO A 303 6.30 -1.94 11.83
C PRO A 303 5.15 -2.54 12.63
N VAL A 304 5.42 -2.91 13.89
CA VAL A 304 4.40 -3.52 14.75
C VAL A 304 3.77 -2.49 15.69
N GLU A 305 4.52 -1.44 16.05
CA GLU A 305 4.05 -0.37 16.93
C GLU A 305 2.96 0.48 16.28
N GLY A 306 1.92 0.79 17.06
CA GLY A 306 0.75 1.53 16.61
C GLY A 306 -0.24 0.68 15.79
N PHE A 307 0.23 -0.37 15.13
CA PHE A 307 -0.59 -1.43 14.54
C PHE A 307 0.30 -2.61 14.08
N PRO A 308 0.00 -3.87 14.45
CA PRO A 308 -1.14 -4.32 15.24
C PRO A 308 -0.98 -4.18 16.77
N SER A 309 0.18 -3.80 17.30
CA SER A 309 0.38 -3.61 18.73
C SER A 309 0.15 -2.17 19.19
N ASP A 310 0.01 -1.98 20.50
CA ASP A 310 0.10 -0.65 21.11
C ASP A 310 1.49 -0.02 20.87
N ILE A 311 1.54 1.31 20.95
CA ILE A 311 2.78 2.11 20.91
C ILE A 311 3.48 1.98 22.25
N MET A 312 4.74 1.55 22.24
CA MET A 312 5.54 1.40 23.45
C MET A 312 6.18 2.72 23.84
N ASP A 313 6.76 3.43 22.88
CA ASP A 313 7.38 4.73 23.06
C ASP A 313 6.90 5.75 22.02
N TYR A 314 6.22 6.79 22.49
CA TYR A 314 5.64 7.82 21.64
C TYR A 314 6.68 8.80 21.11
N GLU A 315 7.80 8.99 21.83
CA GLU A 315 8.89 9.87 21.37
C GLU A 315 9.61 9.27 20.17
N SER A 316 9.80 7.95 20.18
CA SER A 316 10.47 7.20 19.09
C SER A 316 9.51 6.73 18.00
N PHE A 317 8.21 7.01 18.08
CA PHE A 317 7.20 6.45 17.17
C PHE A 317 7.53 6.65 15.69
N ILE A 318 8.00 7.84 15.29
CA ILE A 318 8.39 8.12 13.90
C ILE A 318 9.53 7.19 13.45
N ILE A 319 10.53 6.98 14.31
CA ILE A 319 11.70 6.12 14.03
C ILE A 319 11.27 4.65 13.92
N CYS A 320 10.35 4.21 14.79
CA CYS A 320 9.86 2.83 14.83
C CYS A 320 8.89 2.49 13.69
N SER A 321 8.27 3.50 13.06
CA SER A 321 7.22 3.31 12.06
C SER A 321 7.61 3.73 10.64
N ASP A 322 8.56 4.66 10.47
CA ASP A 322 9.03 5.08 9.14
C ASP A 322 9.93 4.00 8.51
N PRO A 323 9.55 3.41 7.36
CA PRO A 323 10.29 2.30 6.78
C PRO A 323 11.66 2.71 6.24
N GLY A 324 11.85 3.96 5.80
CA GLY A 324 13.13 4.44 5.34
C GLY A 324 14.16 4.57 6.47
N ILE A 325 13.72 5.11 7.60
CA ILE A 325 14.52 5.19 8.83
C ILE A 325 14.86 3.77 9.30
N ARG A 326 13.88 2.88 9.41
CA ARG A 326 14.11 1.47 9.81
C ARG A 326 15.10 0.77 8.90
N PHE A 327 14.91 0.88 7.58
CA PHE A 327 15.82 0.31 6.58
C PHE A 327 17.27 0.79 6.80
N THR A 328 17.44 2.11 7.00
CA THR A 328 18.77 2.71 7.22
C THR A 328 19.41 2.24 8.53
N LEU A 329 18.63 2.13 9.60
CA LEU A 329 19.11 1.64 10.90
C LEU A 329 19.53 0.16 10.83
N LEU A 330 18.75 -0.67 10.12
CA LEU A 330 19.07 -2.08 9.87
C LEU A 330 20.38 -2.23 9.08
N CYS A 331 20.55 -1.47 8.00
CA CYS A 331 21.78 -1.48 7.22
C CYS A 331 22.99 -1.00 8.05
N SER A 332 22.79 0.01 8.89
CA SER A 332 23.82 0.55 9.79
C SER A 332 24.19 -0.43 10.91
N PHE A 333 23.30 -1.36 11.27
CA PHE A 333 23.64 -2.45 12.19
C PHE A 333 24.55 -3.47 11.53
N ILE A 334 24.18 -3.90 10.33
CA ILE A 334 24.90 -4.91 9.56
C ILE A 334 26.34 -4.45 9.29
N SER A 335 26.55 -3.17 9.01
CA SER A 335 27.88 -2.60 8.75
C SER A 335 28.85 -2.73 9.93
N LYS A 336 28.37 -2.92 11.16
CA LYS A 336 29.21 -3.14 12.35
C LYS A 336 29.90 -4.50 12.36
N ASP A 337 29.35 -5.49 11.67
CA ASP A 337 29.89 -6.84 11.57
C ASP A 337 29.48 -7.51 10.24
N LYS A 338 29.94 -6.93 9.12
CA LYS A 338 29.52 -7.37 7.78
C LYS A 338 29.79 -8.85 7.52
N ASP A 339 30.88 -9.40 8.07
CA ASP A 339 31.32 -10.77 7.81
C ASP A 339 30.34 -11.79 8.39
N LYS A 340 29.69 -11.47 9.52
CA LYS A 340 28.59 -12.26 10.08
C LYS A 340 27.38 -12.34 9.13
N TRP A 341 27.08 -11.27 8.41
CA TRP A 341 25.82 -11.13 7.68
C TRP A 341 25.88 -11.57 6.21
N ILE A 342 27.05 -11.50 5.56
CA ILE A 342 27.22 -11.83 4.13
C ILE A 342 26.73 -13.24 3.78
N ASN A 343 26.79 -14.19 4.71
CA ASN A 343 26.34 -15.57 4.51
C ASN A 343 25.20 -15.97 5.47
N ALA A 344 24.44 -15.01 5.99
CA ALA A 344 23.43 -15.27 7.03
C ALA A 344 22.19 -16.00 6.51
N VAL A 345 21.80 -15.78 5.25
CA VAL A 345 20.64 -16.45 4.62
C VAL A 345 21.17 -17.54 3.69
N GLN A 346 21.08 -18.80 4.09
CA GLN A 346 21.60 -19.93 3.32
C GLN A 346 20.48 -20.84 2.82
N ASP A 347 19.64 -21.28 3.74
CA ASP A 347 18.63 -22.31 3.49
C ASP A 347 17.27 -21.71 3.06
N TYR A 348 17.08 -20.40 3.25
CA TYR A 348 15.81 -19.70 3.03
C TYR A 348 14.66 -20.35 3.81
N SER A 349 14.97 -20.78 5.03
CA SER A 349 14.07 -21.49 5.93
C SER A 349 13.24 -20.54 6.78
N ARG A 350 12.14 -21.07 7.33
CA ARG A 350 11.32 -20.36 8.33
C ARG A 350 12.14 -19.92 9.54
N GLN A 351 13.03 -20.80 10.02
CA GLN A 351 13.81 -20.54 11.23
C GLN A 351 14.83 -19.43 11.01
N GLU A 352 15.52 -19.42 9.87
CA GLU A 352 16.43 -18.32 9.51
C GLU A 352 15.71 -16.99 9.44
N TYR A 353 14.52 -16.92 8.84
CA TYR A 353 13.73 -15.68 8.84
C TYR A 353 13.48 -15.19 10.28
N ILE A 354 13.02 -16.07 11.17
CA ILE A 354 12.71 -15.71 12.56
C ILE A 354 13.98 -15.25 13.27
N ASP A 355 15.03 -16.05 13.29
CA ASP A 355 16.26 -15.78 14.05
C ASP A 355 16.96 -14.49 13.57
N LEU A 356 16.99 -14.26 12.26
CA LEU A 356 17.63 -13.07 11.69
C LEU A 356 16.77 -11.84 11.91
N SER A 357 15.44 -11.94 11.77
CA SER A 357 14.53 -10.82 12.02
C SER A 357 14.54 -10.39 13.49
N GLU A 358 14.61 -11.34 14.43
CA GLU A 358 14.77 -11.05 15.86
C GLU A 358 16.07 -10.30 16.16
N GLN A 359 17.20 -10.83 15.69
CA GLN A 359 18.51 -10.19 15.91
C GLN A 359 18.58 -8.78 15.32
N LEU A 360 18.01 -8.57 14.13
CA LEU A 360 17.96 -7.27 13.47
C LEU A 360 17.03 -6.29 14.20
N CYS A 361 15.85 -6.75 14.63
CA CYS A 361 14.87 -5.91 15.30
C CYS A 361 15.25 -5.54 16.74
N GLU A 362 15.94 -6.44 17.47
CA GLU A 362 16.48 -6.15 18.80
C GLU A 362 17.41 -4.94 18.78
N TYR A 363 18.24 -4.81 17.74
CA TYR A 363 19.15 -3.68 17.58
C TYR A 363 18.44 -2.33 17.39
N ILE A 364 17.36 -2.31 16.60
CA ILE A 364 16.56 -1.10 16.40
C ILE A 364 15.47 -0.92 17.47
N VAL A 365 15.51 -1.74 18.53
CA VAL A 365 14.58 -1.71 19.67
C VAL A 365 13.11 -1.79 19.24
N CYS A 366 12.84 -2.61 18.21
CA CYS A 366 11.50 -2.81 17.66
C CYS A 366 11.08 -4.27 17.82
N LEU A 367 9.78 -4.53 17.75
CA LEU A 367 9.27 -5.89 17.62
C LEU A 367 9.50 -6.43 16.20
N PRO A 368 9.85 -7.73 16.05
CA PRO A 368 10.02 -8.35 14.74
C PRO A 368 8.66 -8.58 14.05
N PRO A 369 8.61 -8.61 12.71
CA PRO A 369 7.35 -8.75 11.96
C PRO A 369 6.52 -9.97 12.35
N TRP A 370 7.17 -11.10 12.68
CA TRP A 370 6.47 -12.32 13.06
C TRP A 370 5.65 -12.15 14.35
N VAL A 371 6.07 -11.28 15.28
CA VAL A 371 5.29 -10.95 16.48
C VAL A 371 3.99 -10.24 16.09
N GLY A 372 4.05 -9.30 15.13
CA GLY A 372 2.86 -8.65 14.58
C GLY A 372 1.92 -9.64 13.91
N SER A 373 2.45 -10.55 13.08
CA SER A 373 1.64 -11.62 12.47
C SER A 373 1.00 -12.53 13.54
N ALA A 374 1.70 -12.85 14.63
CA ALA A 374 1.15 -13.65 15.72
C ALA A 374 0.01 -12.94 16.47
N ILE A 375 0.14 -11.64 16.75
CA ILE A 375 -0.95 -10.83 17.35
C ILE A 375 -2.20 -10.91 16.48
N VAL A 376 -2.06 -10.71 15.17
CA VAL A 376 -3.19 -10.71 14.23
C VAL A 376 -3.80 -12.10 14.07
N ALA A 377 -2.97 -13.14 14.01
CA ALA A 377 -3.45 -14.53 13.94
C ALA A 377 -4.28 -14.89 15.17
N ASN A 378 -3.86 -14.46 16.36
CA ASN A 378 -4.61 -14.70 17.60
C ASN A 378 -6.00 -14.03 17.59
N TRP A 379 -6.18 -12.91 16.86
CA TRP A 379 -7.50 -12.29 16.76
C TRP A 379 -8.56 -13.24 16.19
N ALA A 380 -8.18 -14.09 15.25
CA ALA A 380 -9.09 -15.09 14.64
C ALA A 380 -9.49 -16.19 15.63
N GLU A 381 -8.62 -16.50 16.60
CA GLU A 381 -8.86 -17.52 17.61
C GLU A 381 -9.69 -16.98 18.79
N GLU A 382 -9.44 -15.73 19.19
CA GLU A 382 -9.96 -15.17 20.45
C GLU A 382 -11.23 -14.31 20.28
N HIS A 383 -11.52 -13.79 19.08
CA HIS A 383 -12.59 -12.80 18.91
C HIS A 383 -13.65 -13.24 17.90
N SER A 384 -14.89 -13.36 18.38
CA SER A 384 -16.04 -13.76 17.55
C SER A 384 -16.32 -12.80 16.40
N SER A 385 -16.07 -11.49 16.57
CA SER A 385 -16.24 -10.49 15.50
C SER A 385 -15.31 -10.75 14.31
N ILE A 386 -14.11 -11.25 14.57
CA ILE A 386 -13.15 -11.66 13.54
C ILE A 386 -13.55 -13.00 12.95
N GLN A 387 -13.99 -13.96 13.76
CA GLN A 387 -14.49 -15.25 13.24
C GLN A 387 -15.66 -15.05 12.28
N ASP A 388 -16.59 -14.16 12.60
CA ASP A 388 -17.69 -13.76 11.71
C ASP A 388 -17.18 -13.13 10.41
N LEU A 389 -16.20 -12.22 10.52
CA LEU A 389 -15.57 -11.59 9.34
C LEU A 389 -14.88 -12.62 8.42
N LEU A 390 -14.18 -13.60 9.01
CA LEU A 390 -13.52 -14.65 8.25
C LEU A 390 -14.51 -15.66 7.63
N GLN A 391 -15.69 -15.81 8.22
CA GLN A 391 -16.79 -16.55 7.59
C GLN A 391 -17.40 -15.78 6.41
N GLU A 392 -17.58 -14.46 6.53
CA GLU A 392 -17.97 -13.60 5.41
C GLU A 392 -16.98 -13.75 4.24
N GLU A 393 -15.68 -13.71 4.53
CA GLU A 393 -14.60 -13.86 3.56
C GLU A 393 -14.59 -15.23 2.89
N SER A 394 -14.72 -16.32 3.65
CA SER A 394 -14.75 -17.68 3.08
C SER A 394 -15.91 -17.91 2.10
N LYS A 395 -16.97 -17.12 2.21
CA LYS A 395 -18.15 -17.18 1.33
C LYS A 395 -18.11 -16.08 0.25
N MET A 396 -17.14 -15.17 0.31
CA MET A 396 -17.12 -13.88 -0.40
C MET A 396 -18.44 -13.12 -0.29
N LYS A 397 -19.06 -13.16 0.90
CA LYS A 397 -20.36 -12.53 1.17
C LYS A 397 -20.26 -11.69 2.43
N PHE A 398 -19.94 -10.41 2.22
CA PHE A 398 -19.74 -9.45 3.29
C PHE A 398 -21.02 -8.71 3.63
N LYS A 399 -21.09 -8.25 4.88
CA LYS A 399 -22.08 -7.25 5.25
C LYS A 399 -21.85 -5.95 4.46
N PRO A 400 -22.92 -5.26 4.03
CA PRO A 400 -22.79 -4.06 3.20
C PRO A 400 -22.13 -2.91 3.97
N GLU A 401 -22.26 -2.85 5.29
CA GLU A 401 -21.64 -1.81 6.11
C GLU A 401 -20.11 -1.91 6.04
N ASN A 402 -19.45 -0.82 5.63
CA ASN A 402 -17.99 -0.73 5.54
C ASN A 402 -17.34 -1.87 4.74
N LEU A 403 -18.02 -2.41 3.72
CA LEU A 403 -17.58 -3.61 3.00
C LEU A 403 -16.12 -3.54 2.55
N SER A 404 -15.64 -2.42 1.98
CA SER A 404 -14.24 -2.30 1.56
C SER A 404 -13.24 -2.49 2.71
N ILE A 405 -13.55 -1.96 3.88
CA ILE A 405 -12.71 -2.08 5.08
C ILE A 405 -12.77 -3.52 5.61
N ARG A 406 -13.97 -4.10 5.68
CA ARG A 406 -14.17 -5.50 6.10
C ARG A 406 -13.40 -6.47 5.21
N LEU A 407 -13.56 -6.34 3.89
CA LEU A 407 -12.89 -7.16 2.88
C LEU A 407 -11.38 -7.09 3.01
N PHE A 408 -10.81 -5.89 3.09
CA PHE A 408 -9.37 -5.70 3.20
C PHE A 408 -8.84 -6.24 4.52
N THR A 409 -9.57 -6.02 5.62
CA THR A 409 -9.19 -6.54 6.93
C THR A 409 -9.20 -8.06 6.95
N ALA A 410 -10.18 -8.70 6.32
CA ALA A 410 -10.22 -10.16 6.22
C ALA A 410 -9.03 -10.70 5.42
N LYS A 411 -8.70 -10.07 4.28
CA LYS A 411 -7.52 -10.44 3.48
C LYS A 411 -6.21 -10.22 4.23
N TYR A 412 -6.07 -9.11 4.94
CA TYR A 412 -4.91 -8.86 5.80
C TYR A 412 -4.76 -9.94 6.88
N ILE A 413 -5.85 -10.31 7.58
CA ILE A 413 -5.81 -11.35 8.62
C ILE A 413 -5.41 -12.71 8.01
N ARG A 414 -6.03 -13.13 6.89
CA ARG A 414 -5.64 -14.36 6.19
C ARG A 414 -4.17 -14.35 5.78
N PHE A 415 -3.68 -13.20 5.32
CA PHE A 415 -2.27 -13.03 4.97
C PHE A 415 -1.37 -13.21 6.18
N GLN A 416 -1.71 -12.64 7.35
CA GLN A 416 -0.94 -12.82 8.58
C GLN A 416 -0.98 -14.27 9.11
N GLU A 417 -2.15 -14.94 9.05
CA GLU A 417 -2.30 -16.36 9.45
C GLU A 417 -1.37 -17.30 8.68
N ASP A 418 -1.17 -17.03 7.39
CA ASP A 418 -0.26 -17.80 6.55
C ASP A 418 1.19 -17.30 6.68
N LYS A 419 1.41 -15.99 6.81
CA LYS A 419 2.75 -15.39 6.97
C LYS A 419 3.44 -15.85 8.25
N ILE A 420 2.73 -16.03 9.37
CA ILE A 420 3.36 -16.56 10.60
C ILE A 420 3.80 -18.02 10.47
N LYS A 421 3.14 -18.79 9.59
CA LYS A 421 3.47 -20.18 9.30
C LYS A 421 4.62 -20.28 8.29
N TYR A 422 4.60 -19.46 7.25
CA TYR A 422 5.52 -19.53 6.12
C TYR A 422 6.18 -18.16 5.81
N PRO A 423 6.80 -17.48 6.80
CA PRO A 423 7.31 -16.13 6.59
C PRO A 423 8.41 -16.09 5.52
N ASN A 424 9.18 -17.17 5.41
CA ASN A 424 10.20 -17.35 4.39
C ASN A 424 9.63 -17.39 2.97
N VAL A 425 8.42 -17.91 2.76
CA VAL A 425 7.75 -17.91 1.45
C VAL A 425 7.38 -16.48 1.05
N PHE A 426 6.80 -15.69 1.95
CA PHE A 426 6.40 -14.32 1.64
C PHE A 426 7.59 -13.36 1.51
N CYS A 427 8.68 -13.60 2.24
CA CYS A 427 9.91 -12.80 2.17
C CYS A 427 10.71 -13.09 0.88
N TRP A 428 10.82 -14.36 0.51
CA TRP A 428 11.68 -14.85 -0.58
C TRP A 428 10.87 -15.63 -1.63
N ILE A 429 9.74 -15.04 -2.05
CA ILE A 429 8.82 -15.68 -3.00
C ILE A 429 9.48 -15.99 -4.35
N GLY A 430 10.45 -15.17 -4.77
CA GLY A 430 11.19 -15.36 -6.02
C GLY A 430 11.87 -16.72 -6.10
N LYS A 431 12.67 -17.06 -5.07
CA LYS A 431 13.24 -18.40 -4.90
C LYS A 431 12.18 -19.46 -4.61
N SER A 432 11.13 -19.10 -3.86
CA SER A 432 10.09 -20.06 -3.48
C SER A 432 9.31 -20.62 -4.66
N MET A 433 9.03 -19.77 -5.65
CA MET A 433 8.26 -20.12 -6.85
C MET A 433 9.01 -20.98 -7.87
N THR A 434 10.29 -21.31 -7.65
CA THR A 434 11.07 -22.17 -8.56
C THR A 434 11.28 -23.59 -8.05
N GLY A 435 10.83 -23.88 -6.83
CA GLY A 435 11.04 -25.18 -6.18
C GLY A 435 12.47 -25.39 -5.66
N GLU A 436 13.40 -24.44 -5.86
CA GLU A 436 14.73 -24.43 -5.24
C GLU A 436 14.70 -23.89 -3.81
N VAL A 437 13.81 -24.45 -3.00
CA VAL A 437 13.56 -24.06 -1.60
C VAL A 437 14.18 -25.04 -0.61
N HIS A 438 14.17 -24.65 0.66
CA HIS A 438 14.40 -25.56 1.77
C HIS A 438 13.60 -26.86 1.60
N LYS A 439 14.22 -27.99 1.94
CA LYS A 439 13.68 -29.36 1.82
C LYS A 439 12.27 -29.59 2.39
N ASP A 440 11.82 -28.73 3.30
CA ASP A 440 10.51 -28.84 3.97
C ASP A 440 9.40 -28.04 3.27
N LEU A 441 9.70 -27.36 2.16
CA LEU A 441 8.73 -26.69 1.31
C LEU A 441 8.63 -27.41 -0.03
N ASP A 442 7.42 -27.79 -0.41
CA ASP A 442 7.13 -28.26 -1.76
C ASP A 442 6.52 -27.13 -2.60
N LEU A 443 6.75 -27.19 -3.92
CA LEU A 443 6.22 -26.19 -4.85
C LEU A 443 4.67 -26.10 -4.84
N PRO A 444 3.91 -27.22 -4.75
CA PRO A 444 2.45 -27.15 -4.66
C PRO A 444 1.92 -26.33 -3.48
N LEU A 445 2.57 -26.41 -2.32
CA LEU A 445 2.22 -25.58 -1.17
C LEU A 445 2.50 -24.09 -1.45
N VAL A 446 3.64 -23.77 -2.06
CA VAL A 446 3.98 -22.38 -2.43
C VAL A 446 2.99 -21.83 -3.45
N GLU A 447 2.65 -22.60 -4.49
CA GLU A 447 1.63 -22.22 -5.48
C GLU A 447 0.27 -21.99 -4.84
N LYS A 448 -0.14 -22.86 -3.91
CA LYS A 448 -1.37 -22.69 -3.15
C LYS A 448 -1.37 -21.40 -2.34
N LEU A 449 -0.28 -21.09 -1.64
CA LEU A 449 -0.14 -19.85 -0.87
C LEU A 449 -0.17 -18.62 -1.80
N PHE A 450 0.55 -18.67 -2.91
CA PHE A 450 0.57 -17.60 -3.91
C PHE A 450 -0.83 -17.34 -4.46
N ASN A 451 -1.53 -18.38 -4.91
CA ASN A 451 -2.88 -18.29 -5.48
C ASN A 451 -3.91 -17.77 -4.46
N ARG A 452 -3.83 -18.22 -3.20
CA ARG A 452 -4.72 -17.76 -2.13
C ARG A 452 -4.62 -16.25 -1.88
N HIS A 453 -3.42 -15.70 -2.05
CA HIS A 453 -3.11 -14.29 -1.77
C HIS A 453 -2.98 -13.42 -3.03
N GLN A 454 -3.49 -13.87 -4.18
CA GLN A 454 -3.57 -13.03 -5.38
C GLN A 454 -4.42 -11.78 -5.15
N ALA A 455 -4.18 -10.74 -5.95
CA ALA A 455 -5.01 -9.55 -5.93
C ALA A 455 -6.48 -9.89 -6.21
N LEU A 456 -7.40 -9.21 -5.52
CA LEU A 456 -8.84 -9.42 -5.66
C LEU A 456 -9.36 -9.10 -7.06
N PHE A 457 -8.72 -8.13 -7.72
CA PHE A 457 -9.14 -7.62 -9.02
C PHE A 457 -7.95 -7.57 -9.98
N ILE A 458 -8.21 -7.93 -11.22
CA ILE A 458 -7.25 -7.89 -12.32
C ILE A 458 -7.94 -7.34 -13.56
N ASP A 459 -7.22 -6.66 -14.43
CA ASP A 459 -7.75 -6.35 -15.76
C ASP A 459 -7.73 -7.56 -16.69
N VAL A 460 -8.46 -7.44 -17.79
CA VAL A 460 -8.36 -8.36 -18.93
C VAL A 460 -7.90 -7.61 -20.17
N ILE A 461 -7.63 -8.35 -21.24
CA ILE A 461 -7.35 -7.78 -22.57
C ILE A 461 -8.37 -6.67 -22.89
N GLY A 462 -7.85 -5.48 -23.21
CA GLY A 462 -8.66 -4.26 -23.42
C GLY A 462 -8.96 -3.43 -22.16
N GLY A 463 -8.39 -3.77 -21.01
CA GLY A 463 -8.32 -2.93 -19.80
C GLY A 463 -9.54 -2.93 -18.87
N GLU A 464 -10.58 -3.73 -19.16
CA GLU A 464 -11.75 -3.92 -18.28
C GLU A 464 -11.32 -4.62 -16.98
N ILE A 465 -11.73 -4.10 -15.82
CA ILE A 465 -11.46 -4.75 -14.54
C ILE A 465 -12.46 -5.88 -14.29
N ARG A 466 -11.96 -7.02 -13.81
CA ARG A 466 -12.76 -8.16 -13.36
C ARG A 466 -12.31 -8.66 -11.98
N PRO A 467 -13.20 -9.33 -11.23
CA PRO A 467 -12.75 -10.10 -10.08
C PRO A 467 -11.84 -11.23 -10.53
N THR A 468 -10.76 -11.46 -9.77
CA THR A 468 -9.93 -12.66 -9.90
C THR A 468 -10.78 -13.88 -9.52
N ILE A 469 -10.62 -14.98 -10.27
CA ILE A 469 -11.31 -16.22 -9.98
C ILE A 469 -10.51 -16.98 -8.93
N PHE A 470 -11.15 -17.27 -7.80
CA PHE A 470 -10.60 -18.12 -6.75
C PHE A 470 -11.39 -19.43 -6.72
N ASP A 471 -10.70 -20.57 -6.68
CA ASP A 471 -11.33 -21.90 -6.70
C ASP A 471 -12.31 -22.13 -5.54
N ASP A 472 -12.08 -21.45 -4.42
CA ASP A 472 -12.82 -21.63 -3.18
C ASP A 472 -14.10 -20.76 -3.08
N TYR A 473 -14.33 -19.84 -4.02
CA TYR A 473 -15.43 -18.87 -3.92
C TYR A 473 -16.54 -19.08 -4.94
N HIS A 474 -17.78 -18.87 -4.50
CA HIS A 474 -18.92 -18.82 -5.40
C HIS A 474 -18.87 -17.56 -6.28
N GLU A 475 -19.05 -17.76 -7.58
CA GLU A 475 -18.99 -16.69 -8.60
C GLU A 475 -20.00 -15.56 -8.32
N GLU A 476 -21.23 -15.91 -7.93
CA GLU A 476 -22.29 -14.94 -7.63
C GLU A 476 -21.90 -14.00 -6.47
N ASN A 477 -21.47 -14.56 -5.34
CA ASN A 477 -21.03 -13.80 -4.17
C ASN A 477 -19.79 -12.93 -4.49
N THR A 478 -18.87 -13.48 -5.30
CA THR A 478 -17.68 -12.75 -5.75
C THR A 478 -18.06 -11.53 -6.59
N MET A 479 -19.02 -11.68 -7.50
CA MET A 479 -19.53 -10.58 -8.32
C MET A 479 -20.29 -9.53 -7.49
N GLU A 480 -21.12 -9.95 -6.54
CA GLU A 480 -21.82 -9.02 -5.62
C GLU A 480 -20.84 -8.20 -4.78
N THR A 481 -19.83 -8.86 -4.21
CA THR A 481 -18.75 -8.20 -3.45
C THR A 481 -17.95 -7.25 -4.33
N PHE A 482 -17.62 -7.65 -5.57
CA PHE A 482 -16.95 -6.80 -6.56
C PHE A 482 -17.74 -5.52 -6.86
N GLN A 483 -19.03 -5.64 -7.19
CA GLN A 483 -19.88 -4.50 -7.51
C GLN A 483 -20.04 -3.54 -6.32
N THR A 484 -20.21 -4.10 -5.13
CA THR A 484 -20.34 -3.30 -3.91
C THR A 484 -19.02 -2.61 -3.56
N PHE A 485 -17.88 -3.29 -3.72
CA PHE A 485 -16.56 -2.69 -3.53
C PHE A 485 -16.35 -1.45 -4.41
N TYR A 486 -16.66 -1.55 -5.72
CA TYR A 486 -16.49 -0.41 -6.63
C TYR A 486 -17.55 0.69 -6.43
N THR A 487 -18.71 0.36 -5.87
CA THR A 487 -19.67 1.37 -5.38
C THR A 487 -19.05 2.23 -4.27
N PHE A 488 -18.40 1.61 -3.29
CA PHE A 488 -17.68 2.32 -2.22
C PHE A 488 -16.47 3.08 -2.78
N ASN A 489 -15.65 2.43 -3.61
CA ASN A 489 -14.43 3.01 -4.18
C ASN A 489 -14.73 4.31 -4.96
N THR A 490 -15.74 4.30 -5.83
CA THR A 490 -16.16 5.50 -6.58
C THR A 490 -16.72 6.59 -5.67
N THR A 491 -17.42 6.23 -4.59
CA THR A 491 -17.88 7.20 -3.59
C THR A 491 -16.72 7.85 -2.82
N TYR A 492 -15.69 7.08 -2.47
CA TYR A 492 -14.47 7.61 -1.84
C TYR A 492 -13.72 8.56 -2.78
N ASP A 493 -13.55 8.16 -4.05
CA ASP A 493 -12.96 9.02 -5.07
C ASP A 493 -13.76 10.33 -5.26
N MET A 494 -15.08 10.27 -5.39
CA MET A 494 -15.93 11.47 -5.47
C MET A 494 -15.82 12.35 -4.21
N THR A 495 -15.71 11.76 -3.02
CA THR A 495 -15.50 12.51 -1.78
C THR A 495 -14.16 13.25 -1.83
N PHE A 496 -13.11 12.59 -2.28
CA PHE A 496 -11.79 13.20 -2.45
C PHE A 496 -11.81 14.34 -3.48
N LYS A 497 -12.49 14.14 -4.63
CA LYS A 497 -12.69 15.17 -5.65
C LYS A 497 -13.48 16.36 -5.13
N TRP A 498 -14.47 16.15 -4.26
CA TRP A 498 -15.20 17.24 -3.61
C TRP A 498 -14.27 18.07 -2.72
N ILE A 499 -13.39 17.42 -1.97
CA ILE A 499 -12.45 18.12 -1.09
C ILE A 499 -11.42 18.91 -1.91
N THR A 500 -10.86 18.32 -2.96
CA THR A 500 -9.58 18.75 -3.54
C THR A 500 -9.64 19.32 -4.95
N GLU A 501 -10.51 18.83 -5.83
CA GLU A 501 -10.46 19.15 -7.25
C GLU A 501 -11.27 20.40 -7.59
N LYS A 502 -10.63 21.32 -8.32
CA LYS A 502 -11.29 22.54 -8.80
C LYS A 502 -12.32 22.25 -9.89
N GLY A 503 -13.34 23.11 -9.96
CA GLY A 503 -14.39 23.05 -10.98
C GLY A 503 -15.35 21.86 -10.83
N PRO A 504 -16.14 21.54 -11.87
CA PRO A 504 -17.15 20.47 -11.81
C PRO A 504 -16.56 19.09 -11.55
N PHE A 505 -17.40 18.15 -11.11
CA PHE A 505 -17.00 16.75 -10.98
C PHE A 505 -16.67 16.12 -12.34
N LYS A 506 -15.62 15.31 -12.37
CA LYS A 506 -15.24 14.51 -13.54
C LYS A 506 -15.59 13.04 -13.29
N TYR A 507 -16.35 12.46 -14.20
CA TYR A 507 -16.86 11.08 -14.13
C TYR A 507 -16.05 10.11 -14.99
N ASN A 508 -14.72 10.20 -14.90
CA ASN A 508 -13.82 9.38 -15.70
C ASN A 508 -13.70 7.97 -15.10
N TYR A 509 -14.74 7.14 -15.25
CA TYR A 509 -14.83 5.78 -14.70
C TYR A 509 -14.83 4.66 -15.75
N ARG A 510 -14.54 4.97 -17.02
CA ARG A 510 -14.38 3.97 -18.09
C ARG A 510 -13.28 2.95 -17.80
N TRP A 511 -12.31 3.30 -16.95
CA TRP A 511 -11.27 2.38 -16.50
C TRP A 511 -11.81 1.19 -15.69
N LEU A 512 -13.05 1.27 -15.18
CA LEU A 512 -13.71 0.17 -14.48
C LEU A 512 -14.32 -0.83 -15.47
N THR A 513 -15.01 -0.32 -16.50
CA THR A 513 -15.65 -1.14 -17.53
C THR A 513 -15.89 -0.37 -18.81
N SER A 514 -15.72 -1.05 -19.94
CA SER A 514 -16.00 -0.55 -21.28
C SER A 514 -17.42 -0.87 -21.77
N LYS A 515 -18.22 -1.59 -20.97
CA LYS A 515 -19.56 -2.05 -21.37
C LYS A 515 -20.63 -0.97 -21.32
N TYR A 516 -20.50 -0.01 -20.40
CA TYR A 516 -21.48 1.05 -20.20
C TYR A 516 -21.00 2.36 -20.82
N SER A 517 -21.94 3.16 -21.29
CA SER A 517 -21.69 4.51 -21.78
C SER A 517 -21.30 5.47 -20.65
N ASP A 518 -20.72 6.62 -21.01
CA ASP A 518 -20.35 7.65 -20.02
C ASP A 518 -21.53 8.16 -19.21
N GLU A 519 -22.69 8.32 -19.85
CA GLU A 519 -23.89 8.80 -19.15
C GLU A 519 -24.42 7.74 -18.19
N GLU A 520 -24.40 6.44 -18.55
CA GLU A 520 -24.79 5.37 -17.63
C GLU A 520 -23.84 5.30 -16.42
N MET A 521 -22.52 5.41 -16.65
CA MET A 521 -21.53 5.42 -15.57
C MET A 521 -21.69 6.64 -14.66
N LYS A 522 -21.91 7.82 -15.26
CA LYS A 522 -22.19 9.05 -14.52
C LYS A 522 -23.46 8.92 -13.70
N ASP A 523 -24.55 8.39 -14.27
CA ASP A 523 -25.82 8.17 -13.60
C ASP A 523 -25.70 7.22 -12.41
N TRP A 524 -24.96 6.14 -12.56
CA TRP A 524 -24.67 5.22 -11.47
C TRP A 524 -23.87 5.92 -10.35
N VAL A 525 -22.76 6.59 -10.67
CA VAL A 525 -21.92 7.27 -9.66
C VAL A 525 -22.66 8.40 -8.93
N ARG A 526 -23.40 9.26 -9.65
CA ARG A 526 -24.15 10.36 -9.01
C ARG A 526 -25.24 9.85 -8.08
N ASN A 527 -25.87 8.71 -8.39
CA ASN A 527 -26.90 8.11 -7.55
C ASN A 527 -26.29 7.51 -6.27
N ASN A 528 -25.13 6.86 -6.37
CA ASN A 528 -24.39 6.36 -5.20
C ASN A 528 -23.92 7.51 -4.29
N PHE A 529 -23.39 8.58 -4.90
CA PHE A 529 -23.00 9.78 -4.16
C PHE A 529 -24.20 10.40 -3.44
N LYS A 530 -25.35 10.51 -4.11
CA LYS A 530 -26.59 11.00 -3.50
C LYS A 530 -27.09 10.10 -2.38
N ALA A 531 -27.00 8.78 -2.52
CA ALA A 531 -27.38 7.85 -1.45
C ALA A 531 -26.53 8.08 -0.19
N THR A 532 -25.27 8.46 -0.35
CA THR A 532 -24.35 8.75 0.75
C THR A 532 -24.56 10.13 1.37
N TYR A 533 -24.66 11.19 0.54
CA TYR A 533 -24.64 12.59 1.01
C TYR A 533 -25.99 13.30 0.93
N SER A 534 -27.03 12.62 0.46
CA SER A 534 -28.38 13.19 0.25
C SER A 534 -28.41 14.41 -0.69
N ILE A 535 -27.41 14.56 -1.56
CA ILE A 535 -27.28 15.64 -2.54
C ILE A 535 -26.64 15.09 -3.82
N PHE A 536 -27.06 15.56 -4.99
CA PHE A 536 -26.35 15.24 -6.23
C PHE A 536 -25.05 16.04 -6.37
N PRO A 537 -24.00 15.49 -7.00
CA PRO A 537 -22.75 16.23 -7.23
C PRO A 537 -22.95 17.56 -7.98
N GLU A 538 -23.91 17.64 -8.90
CA GLU A 538 -24.19 18.85 -9.69
C GLU A 538 -24.91 19.95 -8.90
N GLU A 539 -25.44 19.66 -7.70
CA GLU A 539 -26.03 20.66 -6.81
C GLU A 539 -24.97 21.42 -6.00
N LEU A 540 -23.70 20.98 -6.07
CA LEU A 540 -22.56 21.66 -5.46
C LEU A 540 -22.06 22.76 -6.40
N LYS A 541 -22.05 24.00 -5.91
CA LYS A 541 -21.60 25.18 -6.66
C LYS A 541 -20.08 25.16 -6.82
N THR A 542 -19.62 25.56 -8.00
CA THR A 542 -18.19 25.72 -8.31
C THR A 542 -17.79 27.18 -8.33
N PHE A 543 -16.52 27.46 -8.05
CA PHE A 543 -15.97 28.79 -8.17
C PHE A 543 -15.48 29.02 -9.61
N ASP A 544 -16.40 29.40 -10.50
CA ASP A 544 -16.13 29.54 -11.94
C ASP A 544 -15.37 30.83 -12.29
N GLY A 545 -14.21 31.08 -11.69
CA GLY A 545 -13.33 32.22 -12.03
C GLY A 545 -13.96 33.62 -11.93
N LYS A 546 -15.21 33.72 -11.51
CA LYS A 546 -15.95 34.94 -11.22
C LYS A 546 -16.21 34.92 -9.73
N SER A 547 -15.68 35.93 -9.06
CA SER A 547 -15.98 36.27 -7.69
C SER A 547 -17.45 36.68 -7.61
N ASP A 548 -18.35 35.71 -7.59
CA ASP A 548 -19.70 35.95 -7.14
C ASP A 548 -19.62 36.06 -5.62
N ASN A 549 -20.01 37.23 -5.11
CA ASN A 549 -20.10 37.49 -3.67
C ASN A 549 -21.00 36.40 -3.04
N LEU A 550 -20.41 35.62 -2.13
CA LEU A 550 -21.05 34.55 -1.38
C LEU A 550 -22.18 35.08 -0.48
#